data_AF-A0A3D1UUT5-F1
#
_entry.id   AF-A0A3D1UUT5-F1
#
_cell.length_a   1.000
_cell.length_b   1.000
_cell.length_c   1.000
_cell.angle_alpha   90.00
_cell.angle_beta   90.00
_cell.angle_gamma   90.00
#
_symmetry.space_group_name_H-M   'P 1'
#
loop_
_entity.id
_entity.type
_entity.pdbx_description
1 polymer ?
#
loop_
_entity_poly.entity_id
_entity_poly.type
_entity_poly.pdbx_seq_one_letter_code
_entity_poly.pdbx_strand_id
1 'polypeptide(L)'
;MKERLFKLRMAQLDLARQMETVEYVQNFIDFISRYDYNAFFLYIEWRIRTDTFDIGEKKGLSKDEIRQIVAYAAERGVDVIPALNCFGHSGELLSRQEYHELAELKDGQTGLEHSGDKHVFCLSNPKSKAFIASYIKEVAELFPAQYIHIGFDEALDVGFCPECAEKCAGAAGEQRLILEHLEFCRNTAVQCGKRSIIWDDMLPNYPLLLKELSRDIIIASWQYHQNVPEFTSYCFNATFRNTLQEFREAGFDTIVATADLSWVNNDTFSSYGRREGAMGGLITVWERARSFQERGKLTIAAAGLYWSGRAVTFDEAFEMAAKDIFGDISPEMLSALFLLLASGFKPDQISSPASIMRHQFMGPNESLLRQAVTIQTILRPKLNDYVKGSLAWNILQDMLIDARTRELSLRSQKAAYRMLHRIDGEKLSCIAKEVPGLFAEAIEMCGALRHECAKENFIKSRDSWVNTLLSTEKRLAEHHTLCRVMFCLPLTYGNMLTRITAYYGDKAIPVTAGNFKISNGYEMYTAHFEWFFILPADFKADRVKIETGGFTGIGVSFINFTCGDKRYVPENIIATAGKVADPSYILAETDTFCYFGSQDGFETARDRKAFNATHSVELSLKEIRN
;
A
#
# COMPACT_ATOMS: atom_id res chain seq x y z
N MET A 1 -6.18 -39.19 4.71
CA MET A 1 -5.94 -37.74 4.90
C MET A 1 -6.50 -37.04 3.68
N LYS A 2 -7.31 -35.99 3.84
CA LYS A 2 -7.71 -35.14 2.70
C LYS A 2 -6.43 -34.56 2.07
N GLU A 3 -6.36 -34.50 0.74
CA GLU A 3 -5.23 -33.91 0.03
C GLU A 3 -5.15 -32.42 0.37
N ARG A 4 -3.96 -31.96 0.81
CA ARG A 4 -3.74 -30.54 1.14
C ARG A 4 -3.83 -29.72 -0.14
N LEU A 5 -4.48 -28.55 -0.09
CA LEU A 5 -4.61 -27.69 -1.28
C LEU A 5 -3.27 -27.06 -1.66
N PHE A 6 -2.54 -26.53 -0.68
CA PHE A 6 -1.24 -25.91 -0.89
C PHE A 6 -0.13 -26.62 -0.12
N LYS A 7 1.02 -26.83 -0.78
CA LYS A 7 2.21 -27.46 -0.19
C LYS A 7 2.90 -26.49 0.78
N LEU A 8 3.07 -25.25 0.35
CA LEU A 8 3.66 -24.16 1.14
C LEU A 8 2.54 -23.22 1.63
N ARG A 9 2.38 -23.09 2.94
CA ARG A 9 1.33 -22.28 3.58
C ARG A 9 2.02 -21.32 4.52
N MET A 10 2.10 -20.07 4.09
CA MET A 10 2.89 -19.03 4.74
C MET A 10 2.02 -17.92 5.30
N ALA A 11 2.36 -17.50 6.51
CA ALA A 11 1.85 -16.26 7.11
C ALA A 11 3.02 -15.30 7.31
N GLN A 12 2.80 -14.04 6.97
CA GLN A 12 3.84 -13.01 6.99
C GLN A 12 3.70 -12.07 8.18
N LEU A 13 4.83 -11.61 8.71
CA LEU A 13 4.91 -10.49 9.65
C LEU A 13 5.92 -9.46 9.14
N ASP A 14 5.53 -8.19 9.13
CA ASP A 14 6.33 -7.06 8.62
C ASP A 14 7.07 -6.41 9.79
N LEU A 15 8.33 -6.81 9.96
CA LEU A 15 9.23 -6.19 10.93
C LEU A 15 10.00 -5.00 10.36
N ALA A 16 9.89 -4.76 9.05
CA ALA A 16 10.55 -3.66 8.36
C ALA A 16 9.92 -2.29 8.66
N ARG A 17 8.59 -2.21 8.79
CA ARG A 17 7.90 -0.97 9.20
C ARG A 17 7.57 -0.96 10.70
N GLN A 18 7.59 -2.12 11.34
CA GLN A 18 7.17 -2.30 12.72
C GLN A 18 8.04 -3.34 13.43
N MET A 19 9.03 -2.88 14.20
CA MET A 19 9.75 -3.80 15.07
C MET A 19 8.87 -4.28 16.22
N GLU A 20 8.99 -5.56 16.55
CA GLU A 20 8.32 -6.21 17.68
C GLU A 20 9.30 -7.05 18.49
N THR A 21 8.88 -7.47 19.69
CA THR A 21 9.69 -8.31 20.57
C THR A 21 9.75 -9.76 20.07
N VAL A 22 10.78 -10.50 20.50
CA VAL A 22 10.88 -11.94 20.21
C VAL A 22 9.64 -12.70 20.72
N GLU A 23 9.16 -12.37 21.92
CA GLU A 23 7.94 -12.96 22.50
C GLU A 23 6.71 -12.73 21.60
N TYR A 24 6.57 -11.54 21.03
CA TYR A 24 5.49 -11.25 20.10
C TYR A 24 5.55 -12.15 18.85
N VAL A 25 6.74 -12.31 18.28
CA VAL A 25 6.97 -13.19 17.12
C VAL A 25 6.66 -14.65 17.47
N GLN A 26 7.06 -15.11 18.66
CA GLN A 26 6.77 -16.46 19.15
C GLN A 26 5.25 -16.69 19.31
N ASN A 27 4.52 -15.73 19.87
CA ASN A 27 3.06 -15.80 19.99
C ASN A 27 2.37 -15.84 18.61
N PHE A 28 2.93 -15.16 17.61
CA PHE A 28 2.45 -15.25 16.23
C PHE A 28 2.72 -16.63 15.63
N ILE A 29 3.89 -17.22 15.88
CA ILE A 29 4.23 -18.59 15.46
C ILE A 29 3.28 -19.61 16.09
N ASP A 30 3.01 -19.51 17.40
CA ASP A 30 2.01 -20.32 18.09
C ASP A 30 0.66 -20.24 17.38
N PHE A 31 0.21 -19.03 17.09
CA PHE A 31 -1.06 -18.78 16.42
C PHE A 31 -1.12 -19.45 15.04
N ILE A 32 -0.15 -19.22 14.15
CA ILE A 32 -0.19 -19.77 12.79
C ILE A 32 -0.04 -21.30 12.79
N SER A 33 0.73 -21.87 13.73
CA SER A 33 0.89 -23.32 13.84
C SER A 33 -0.43 -24.04 14.15
N ARG A 34 -1.34 -23.41 14.93
CA ARG A 34 -2.69 -23.93 15.23
C ARG A 34 -3.57 -24.06 13.97
N TYR A 35 -3.30 -23.26 12.94
CA TYR A 35 -4.06 -23.22 11.69
C TYR A 35 -3.27 -23.81 10.51
N ASP A 36 -2.39 -24.78 10.78
CA ASP A 36 -1.72 -25.61 9.79
C ASP A 36 -0.77 -24.89 8.81
N TYR A 37 -0.35 -23.67 9.14
CA TYR A 37 0.78 -23.04 8.46
C TYR A 37 2.06 -23.85 8.73
N ASN A 38 2.88 -24.02 7.70
CA ASN A 38 4.17 -24.71 7.81
C ASN A 38 5.35 -23.79 7.56
N ALA A 39 5.11 -22.51 7.29
CA ALA A 39 6.17 -21.53 7.16
C ALA A 39 5.74 -20.15 7.69
N PHE A 40 6.68 -19.49 8.36
CA PHE A 40 6.62 -18.12 8.80
C PHE A 40 7.47 -17.27 7.86
N PHE A 41 6.83 -16.35 7.14
CA PHE A 41 7.51 -15.45 6.21
C PHE A 41 7.90 -14.17 6.94
N LEU A 42 9.18 -14.06 7.29
CA LEU A 42 9.70 -12.96 8.10
C LEU A 42 10.17 -11.82 7.18
N TYR A 43 9.30 -10.85 6.93
CA TYR A 43 9.64 -9.66 6.14
C TYR A 43 10.43 -8.67 6.99
N ILE A 44 11.71 -8.49 6.65
CA ILE A 44 12.66 -7.82 7.54
C ILE A 44 13.64 -6.88 6.85
N GLU A 45 13.67 -6.86 5.51
CA GLU A 45 14.59 -6.03 4.71
C GLU A 45 16.05 -6.14 5.19
N TRP A 46 16.54 -5.11 5.88
CA TRP A 46 17.92 -4.96 6.36
C TRP A 46 18.00 -4.91 7.90
N ARG A 47 16.98 -5.42 8.60
CA ARG A 47 16.84 -5.29 10.05
C ARG A 47 17.37 -6.47 10.85
N ILE A 48 18.10 -7.39 10.23
CA ILE A 48 18.95 -8.33 10.96
C ILE A 48 20.31 -7.67 11.14
N ARG A 49 20.76 -7.57 12.39
CA ARG A 49 22.08 -7.03 12.74
C ARG A 49 23.13 -8.09 12.41
N THR A 50 23.92 -7.78 11.39
CA THR A 50 24.96 -8.62 10.79
C THR A 50 26.32 -7.93 10.92
N ASP A 51 27.40 -8.63 10.57
CA ASP A 51 28.74 -8.03 10.56
C ASP A 51 28.87 -7.07 9.37
N THR A 52 28.14 -7.36 8.28
CA THR A 52 28.01 -6.48 7.10
C THR A 52 27.23 -5.20 7.38
N PHE A 53 26.14 -5.27 8.15
CA PHE A 53 25.29 -4.11 8.46
C PHE A 53 24.55 -4.27 9.80
N ASP A 54 24.65 -3.23 10.63
CA ASP A 54 23.90 -3.09 11.87
C ASP A 54 23.01 -1.83 11.82
N ILE A 55 21.69 -2.06 11.81
CA ILE A 55 20.70 -0.97 11.82
C ILE A 55 20.53 -0.31 13.20
N GLY A 56 21.08 -0.92 14.26
CA GLY A 56 20.99 -0.53 15.66
C GLY A 56 19.93 -1.34 16.43
N GLU A 57 20.18 -1.58 17.73
CA GLU A 57 19.37 -2.42 18.61
C GLU A 57 17.87 -2.10 18.61
N LYS A 58 17.50 -0.81 18.54
CA LYS A 58 16.09 -0.38 18.54
C LYS A 58 15.36 -0.67 17.22
N LYS A 59 16.11 -0.92 16.15
CA LYS A 59 15.60 -1.00 14.78
C LYS A 59 15.81 -2.38 14.15
N GLY A 60 16.47 -3.32 14.83
CA GLY A 60 16.77 -4.63 14.26
C GLY A 60 17.12 -5.71 15.29
N LEU A 61 16.94 -6.97 14.88
CA LEU A 61 17.17 -8.17 15.68
C LEU A 61 18.63 -8.62 15.57
N SER A 62 19.21 -9.06 16.67
CA SER A 62 20.52 -9.73 16.70
C SER A 62 20.47 -11.12 16.07
N LYS A 63 21.65 -11.64 15.69
CA LYS A 63 21.81 -13.04 15.26
C LYS A 63 21.26 -14.03 16.29
N ASP A 64 21.39 -13.75 17.59
CA ASP A 64 20.92 -14.64 18.66
C ASP A 64 19.39 -14.62 18.82
N GLU A 65 18.76 -13.44 18.72
CA GLU A 65 17.30 -13.33 18.69
C GLU A 65 16.72 -14.07 17.47
N ILE A 66 17.36 -13.97 16.30
CA ILE A 66 16.96 -14.75 15.12
C ILE A 66 17.09 -16.26 15.35
N ARG A 67 18.22 -16.73 15.91
CA ARG A 67 18.40 -18.15 16.25
C ARG A 67 17.33 -18.64 17.21
N GLN A 68 16.96 -17.83 18.21
CA GLN A 68 15.88 -18.14 19.14
C GLN A 68 14.54 -18.28 18.44
N ILE A 69 14.19 -17.35 17.54
CA ILE A 69 12.93 -17.40 16.76
C ILE A 69 12.90 -18.65 15.87
N VAL A 70 14.00 -18.93 15.17
CA VAL A 70 14.12 -20.08 14.26
C VAL A 70 13.98 -21.41 15.02
N ALA A 71 14.68 -21.56 16.15
CA ALA A 71 14.59 -22.76 16.98
C ALA A 71 13.15 -22.97 17.51
N TYR A 72 12.52 -21.90 17.99
CA TYR A 72 11.15 -21.94 18.51
C TYR A 72 10.12 -22.35 17.45
N ALA A 73 10.27 -21.85 16.21
CA ALA A 73 9.42 -22.22 15.08
C ALA A 73 9.61 -23.69 14.67
N ALA A 74 10.85 -24.17 14.66
CA ALA A 74 11.18 -25.55 14.30
C ALA A 74 10.52 -26.57 15.24
N GLU A 75 10.45 -26.28 16.55
CA GLU A 75 9.74 -27.12 17.54
C GLU A 75 8.24 -27.29 17.23
N ARG A 76 7.67 -26.39 16.42
CA ARG A 76 6.26 -26.38 15.99
C ARG A 76 6.07 -26.83 14.55
N GLY A 77 7.13 -27.29 13.89
CA GLY A 77 7.09 -27.69 12.48
C GLY A 77 6.85 -26.53 11.52
N VAL A 78 7.27 -25.31 11.90
CA VAL A 78 7.18 -24.10 11.09
C VAL A 78 8.58 -23.68 10.64
N ASP A 79 8.82 -23.64 9.33
CA ASP A 79 10.05 -23.08 8.76
C ASP A 79 10.02 -21.55 8.82
N VAL A 80 11.14 -20.90 9.15
CA VAL A 80 11.24 -19.43 9.06
C VAL A 80 11.95 -19.06 7.76
N ILE A 81 11.22 -18.37 6.87
CA ILE A 81 11.73 -17.91 5.59
C ILE A 81 12.07 -16.42 5.71
N PRO A 82 13.34 -16.02 5.63
CA PRO A 82 13.71 -14.61 5.67
C PRO A 82 13.33 -13.94 4.34
N ALA A 83 12.76 -12.75 4.44
CA ALA A 83 12.42 -11.92 3.29
C ALA A 83 13.16 -10.58 3.34
N LEU A 84 14.13 -10.49 2.43
CA LEU A 84 15.01 -9.35 2.17
C LEU A 84 14.50 -8.57 0.96
N ASN A 85 15.11 -7.42 0.71
CA ASN A 85 14.89 -6.67 -0.53
C ASN A 85 16.21 -6.29 -1.21
N CYS A 86 16.77 -7.20 -2.00
CA CYS A 86 18.12 -7.09 -2.56
C CYS A 86 18.22 -6.13 -3.77
N PHE A 87 17.22 -5.27 -3.97
CA PHE A 87 17.18 -4.30 -5.06
C PHE A 87 16.57 -2.96 -4.61
N GLY A 88 15.27 -2.95 -4.31
CA GLY A 88 14.53 -1.78 -3.82
C GLY A 88 14.38 -1.73 -2.30
N HIS A 89 13.43 -0.92 -1.82
CA HIS A 89 13.05 -0.78 -0.41
C HIS A 89 14.23 -0.73 0.58
N SER A 90 15.27 0.01 0.20
CA SER A 90 16.52 0.10 0.97
C SER A 90 16.73 1.49 1.57
N GLY A 91 15.65 2.26 1.70
CA GLY A 91 15.62 3.66 2.13
C GLY A 91 16.41 3.93 3.42
N GLU A 92 16.09 3.22 4.49
CA GLU A 92 16.72 3.41 5.82
C GLU A 92 18.23 3.07 5.83
N LEU A 93 18.67 2.18 4.94
CA LEU A 93 20.07 1.80 4.80
C LEU A 93 20.81 2.84 3.95
N LEU A 94 20.31 3.10 2.74
CA LEU A 94 20.94 3.96 1.74
C LEU A 94 20.86 5.45 2.08
N SER A 95 19.97 5.85 2.99
CA SER A 95 19.94 7.20 3.54
C SER A 95 21.13 7.50 4.46
N ARG A 96 21.84 6.47 4.97
CA ARG A 96 23.02 6.67 5.82
C ARG A 96 24.20 7.11 4.98
N GLN A 97 24.94 8.08 5.49
CA GLN A 97 26.11 8.66 4.80
C GLN A 97 27.15 7.59 4.41
N GLU A 98 27.34 6.58 5.25
CA GLU A 98 28.31 5.50 5.05
C GLU A 98 27.96 4.55 3.88
N TYR A 99 26.67 4.43 3.52
CA TYR A 99 26.20 3.59 2.41
C TYR A 99 25.75 4.41 1.20
N HIS A 100 25.98 5.72 1.22
CA HIS A 100 25.49 6.61 0.18
C HIS A 100 26.00 6.21 -1.22
N GLU A 101 27.24 5.74 -1.32
CA GLU A 101 27.86 5.30 -2.58
C GLU A 101 27.21 4.04 -3.18
N LEU A 102 26.44 3.29 -2.38
CA LEU A 102 25.77 2.07 -2.82
C LEU A 102 24.44 2.34 -3.53
N ALA A 103 23.88 3.53 -3.36
CA ALA A 103 22.58 3.91 -3.89
C ALA A 103 22.63 4.20 -5.41
N GLU A 104 21.53 3.91 -6.10
CA GLU A 104 21.32 4.33 -7.48
C GLU A 104 21.18 5.85 -7.56
N LEU A 105 20.33 6.45 -6.73
CA LEU A 105 20.20 7.90 -6.66
C LEU A 105 21.26 8.46 -5.72
N LYS A 106 22.18 9.24 -6.28
CA LYS A 106 23.22 9.96 -5.52
C LYS A 106 23.49 11.36 -6.06
N ASP A 107 24.12 12.19 -5.24
CA ASP A 107 24.59 13.52 -5.63
C ASP A 107 23.50 14.45 -6.26
N GLY A 108 22.29 14.43 -5.72
CA GLY A 108 21.19 15.30 -6.16
C GLY A 108 20.40 14.80 -7.36
N GLN A 109 20.66 13.57 -7.81
CA GLN A 109 19.81 12.89 -8.80
C GLN A 109 18.39 12.70 -8.25
N THR A 110 17.41 12.82 -9.15
CA THR A 110 16.02 12.49 -8.89
C THR A 110 15.60 11.33 -9.79
N GLY A 111 14.97 10.32 -9.19
CA GLY A 111 14.43 9.17 -9.89
C GLY A 111 13.13 9.48 -10.64
N LEU A 112 12.42 8.40 -10.98
CA LEU A 112 11.22 8.40 -11.78
C LEU A 112 10.11 9.26 -11.11
N GLU A 113 9.88 9.18 -9.81
CA GLU A 113 8.83 10.00 -9.17
C GLU A 113 9.24 11.46 -8.91
N HIS A 114 10.30 11.95 -9.56
CA HIS A 114 10.99 13.20 -9.23
C HIS A 114 11.41 13.29 -7.74
N SER A 115 11.52 12.13 -7.09
CA SER A 115 12.01 12.00 -5.73
C SER A 115 13.52 11.81 -5.74
N GLY A 116 14.21 12.39 -4.75
CA GLY A 116 15.62 12.11 -4.45
C GLY A 116 15.79 11.00 -3.42
N ASP A 117 14.71 10.27 -3.08
CA ASP A 117 14.71 9.24 -2.06
C ASP A 117 15.58 8.05 -2.48
N LYS A 118 16.61 7.79 -1.69
CA LYS A 118 17.60 6.76 -1.97
C LYS A 118 17.06 5.41 -1.52
N HIS A 119 16.31 4.73 -2.37
CA HIS A 119 15.63 3.48 -2.00
C HIS A 119 16.05 2.27 -2.83
N VAL A 120 16.85 2.47 -3.89
CA VAL A 120 17.34 1.42 -4.80
C VAL A 120 18.86 1.37 -4.80
N PHE A 121 19.43 0.15 -4.83
CA PHE A 121 20.87 -0.05 -5.00
C PHE A 121 21.35 0.23 -6.42
N CYS A 122 22.56 0.78 -6.54
CA CYS A 122 23.27 0.87 -7.81
C CYS A 122 23.68 -0.53 -8.29
N LEU A 123 23.04 -1.01 -9.35
CA LEU A 123 23.23 -2.36 -9.88
C LEU A 123 24.60 -2.57 -10.56
N SER A 124 25.26 -1.48 -10.94
CA SER A 124 26.57 -1.51 -11.60
C SER A 124 27.75 -1.34 -10.65
N ASN A 125 27.51 -0.98 -9.39
CA ASN A 125 28.58 -0.77 -8.40
C ASN A 125 29.04 -2.12 -7.82
N PRO A 126 30.32 -2.51 -7.99
CA PRO A 126 30.86 -3.73 -7.39
C PRO A 126 30.75 -3.77 -5.86
N LYS A 127 30.82 -2.62 -5.19
CA LYS A 127 30.65 -2.53 -3.74
C LYS A 127 29.22 -2.87 -3.32
N SER A 128 28.21 -2.42 -4.09
CA SER A 128 26.80 -2.78 -3.84
C SER A 128 26.59 -4.28 -3.98
N LYS A 129 27.15 -4.89 -5.03
CA LYS A 129 27.10 -6.35 -5.23
C LYS A 129 27.79 -7.10 -4.09
N ALA A 130 29.00 -6.67 -3.69
CA ALA A 130 29.73 -7.29 -2.59
C ALA A 130 28.97 -7.19 -1.26
N PHE A 131 28.42 -6.01 -0.96
CA PHE A 131 27.59 -5.79 0.23
C PHE A 131 26.38 -6.73 0.26
N ILE A 132 25.58 -6.75 -0.82
CA ILE A 132 24.38 -7.59 -0.93
C ILE A 132 24.76 -9.07 -0.78
N ALA A 133 25.83 -9.52 -1.45
CA ALA A 133 26.24 -10.91 -1.36
C ALA A 133 26.70 -11.32 0.05
N SER A 134 27.46 -10.47 0.75
CA SER A 134 27.85 -10.73 2.14
C SER A 134 26.63 -10.79 3.05
N TYR A 135 25.70 -9.83 2.93
CA TYR A 135 24.48 -9.82 3.74
C TYR A 135 23.60 -11.05 3.47
N ILE A 136 23.39 -11.45 2.21
CA ILE A 136 22.65 -12.67 1.85
C ILE A 136 23.28 -13.90 2.51
N LYS A 137 24.61 -14.02 2.49
CA LYS A 137 25.32 -15.16 3.09
C LYS A 137 25.13 -15.20 4.60
N GLU A 138 25.37 -14.09 5.28
CA GLU A 138 25.21 -14.00 6.74
C GLU A 138 23.77 -14.28 7.18
N VAL A 139 22.78 -13.78 6.44
CA VAL A 139 21.37 -14.08 6.71
C VAL A 139 21.09 -15.56 6.44
N ALA A 140 21.45 -16.09 5.27
CA ALA A 140 21.14 -17.47 4.89
C ALA A 140 21.69 -18.52 5.88
N GLU A 141 22.82 -18.23 6.54
CA GLU A 141 23.40 -19.06 7.60
C GLU A 141 22.51 -19.17 8.85
N LEU A 142 21.68 -18.16 9.15
CA LEU A 142 20.82 -18.13 10.33
C LEU A 142 19.51 -18.91 10.15
N PHE A 143 19.09 -19.14 8.90
CA PHE A 143 17.79 -19.74 8.60
C PHE A 143 17.99 -21.10 7.92
N PRO A 144 17.64 -22.24 8.56
CA PRO A 144 17.75 -23.56 7.96
C PRO A 144 16.81 -23.81 6.77
N ALA A 145 15.70 -23.05 6.66
CA ALA A 145 14.69 -23.22 5.63
C ALA A 145 15.28 -23.24 4.21
N GLN A 146 14.69 -24.02 3.30
CA GLN A 146 15.16 -24.16 1.91
C GLN A 146 15.02 -22.85 1.11
N TYR A 147 14.17 -21.92 1.55
CA TYR A 147 13.80 -20.74 0.79
C TYR A 147 14.37 -19.46 1.39
N ILE A 148 14.63 -18.48 0.53
CA ILE A 148 14.90 -17.08 0.89
C ILE A 148 14.17 -16.18 -0.09
N HIS A 149 13.48 -15.15 0.40
CA HIS A 149 12.88 -14.16 -0.46
C HIS A 149 13.84 -12.99 -0.65
N ILE A 150 14.12 -12.63 -1.91
CA ILE A 150 15.14 -11.62 -2.26
C ILE A 150 14.56 -10.28 -2.75
N GLY A 151 13.22 -10.13 -2.75
CA GLY A 151 12.53 -8.88 -3.03
C GLY A 151 12.18 -8.71 -4.50
N PHE A 152 12.67 -7.63 -5.10
CA PHE A 152 12.46 -7.22 -6.50
C PHE A 152 11.06 -6.66 -6.84
N ASP A 153 10.40 -6.06 -5.85
CA ASP A 153 9.19 -5.23 -5.98
C ASP A 153 9.52 -3.73 -6.12
N GLU A 154 8.65 -3.00 -6.84
CA GLU A 154 8.52 -1.53 -6.88
C GLU A 154 9.81 -0.72 -7.13
N ALA A 155 10.87 -1.36 -7.65
CA ALA A 155 12.21 -0.78 -7.78
C ALA A 155 12.49 -0.28 -9.21
N LEU A 156 11.86 0.82 -9.59
CA LEU A 156 11.92 1.33 -10.97
C LEU A 156 13.12 2.28 -11.20
N ASP A 157 13.70 2.83 -10.14
CA ASP A 157 14.87 3.72 -10.24
C ASP A 157 16.15 2.94 -10.55
N VAL A 158 16.48 2.84 -11.83
CA VAL A 158 17.73 2.25 -12.36
C VAL A 158 18.36 3.24 -13.33
N GLY A 159 19.67 3.17 -13.63
CA GLY A 159 20.27 3.93 -14.74
C GLY A 159 20.32 5.46 -14.57
N PHE A 160 20.10 5.96 -13.36
CA PHE A 160 20.18 7.38 -13.01
C PHE A 160 21.60 7.78 -12.57
N CYS A 161 22.36 6.85 -11.98
CA CYS A 161 23.77 7.08 -11.70
C CYS A 161 24.65 6.91 -12.94
N PRO A 162 25.84 7.55 -12.98
CA PRO A 162 26.76 7.39 -14.10
C PRO A 162 27.12 5.93 -14.40
N GLU A 163 27.29 5.10 -13.37
CA GLU A 163 27.70 3.70 -13.53
C GLU A 163 26.62 2.83 -14.19
N CYS A 164 25.35 3.06 -13.86
CA CYS A 164 24.24 2.34 -14.49
C CYS A 164 23.84 2.98 -15.82
N ALA A 165 23.93 4.31 -15.97
CA ALA A 165 23.58 5.02 -17.20
C ALA A 165 24.37 4.51 -18.42
N GLU A 166 25.64 4.16 -18.23
CA GLU A 166 26.48 3.57 -19.30
C GLU A 166 25.92 2.23 -19.80
N LYS A 167 25.33 1.41 -18.91
CA LYS A 167 24.80 0.08 -19.24
C LYS A 167 23.31 0.10 -19.60
N CYS A 168 22.58 1.11 -19.13
CA CYS A 168 21.14 1.31 -19.38
C CYS A 168 20.86 2.07 -20.68
N ALA A 169 21.53 1.71 -21.79
CA ALA A 169 21.25 2.30 -23.10
C ALA A 169 19.84 1.89 -23.60
N GLY A 170 18.81 2.59 -23.13
CA GLY A 170 17.40 2.30 -23.40
C GLY A 170 16.84 1.07 -22.65
N ALA A 171 15.61 0.71 -22.98
CA ALA A 171 14.85 -0.36 -22.32
C ALA A 171 15.57 -1.72 -22.30
N ALA A 172 16.29 -2.05 -23.37
CA ALA A 172 17.01 -3.31 -23.49
C ALA A 172 18.19 -3.40 -22.50
N GLY A 173 18.95 -2.31 -22.35
CA GLY A 173 20.07 -2.24 -21.40
C GLY A 173 19.60 -2.29 -19.95
N GLU A 174 18.52 -1.58 -19.63
CA GLU A 174 17.88 -1.63 -18.30
C GLU A 174 17.43 -3.05 -17.94
N GLN A 175 16.67 -3.70 -18.83
CA GLN A 175 16.22 -5.08 -18.62
C GLN A 175 17.38 -6.06 -18.42
N ARG A 176 18.44 -5.93 -19.21
CA ARG A 176 19.64 -6.75 -19.09
C ARG A 176 20.33 -6.53 -17.75
N LEU A 177 20.45 -5.29 -17.29
CA LEU A 177 21.08 -4.96 -16.01
C LEU A 177 20.29 -5.52 -14.81
N ILE A 178 18.95 -5.39 -14.83
CA ILE A 178 18.08 -5.96 -13.80
C ILE A 178 18.18 -7.49 -13.79
N LEU A 179 18.14 -8.13 -14.97
CA LEU A 179 18.31 -9.57 -15.11
C LEU A 179 19.64 -10.06 -14.53
N GLU A 180 20.75 -9.42 -14.89
CA GLU A 180 22.09 -9.76 -14.38
C GLU A 180 22.19 -9.60 -12.86
N HIS A 181 21.57 -8.57 -12.30
CA HIS A 181 21.53 -8.35 -10.86
C HIS A 181 20.68 -9.39 -10.13
N LEU A 182 19.50 -9.71 -10.67
CA LEU A 182 18.62 -10.74 -10.12
C LEU A 182 19.31 -12.11 -10.13
N GLU A 183 19.93 -12.48 -11.25
CA GLU A 183 20.72 -13.70 -11.35
C GLU A 183 21.91 -13.70 -10.39
N PHE A 184 22.58 -12.57 -10.18
CA PHE A 184 23.65 -12.46 -9.18
C PHE A 184 23.16 -12.74 -7.75
N CYS A 185 22.04 -12.14 -7.34
CA CYS A 185 21.45 -12.37 -6.02
C CYS A 185 20.97 -13.82 -5.86
N ARG A 186 20.32 -14.37 -6.89
CA ARG A 186 19.89 -15.79 -6.95
C ARG A 186 21.07 -16.75 -6.85
N ASN A 187 22.14 -16.53 -7.63
CA ASN A 187 23.36 -17.34 -7.59
C ASN A 187 23.98 -17.34 -6.19
N THR A 188 23.99 -16.18 -5.52
CA THR A 188 24.48 -16.08 -4.14
C THR A 188 23.62 -16.92 -3.19
N ALA A 189 22.28 -16.85 -3.31
CA ALA A 189 21.37 -17.66 -2.52
C ALA A 189 21.57 -19.17 -2.75
N VAL A 190 21.74 -19.60 -4.01
CA VAL A 190 22.01 -21.00 -4.37
C VAL A 190 23.33 -21.52 -3.79
N GLN A 191 24.38 -20.69 -3.74
CA GLN A 191 25.64 -21.05 -3.06
C GLN A 191 25.45 -21.30 -1.56
N CYS A 192 24.43 -20.70 -0.96
CA CYS A 192 24.01 -20.93 0.43
C CYS A 192 22.99 -22.08 0.57
N GLY A 193 22.74 -22.84 -0.50
CA GLY A 193 21.76 -23.94 -0.51
C GLY A 193 20.30 -23.48 -0.46
N LYS A 194 20.02 -22.23 -0.87
CA LYS A 194 18.67 -21.65 -0.85
C LYS A 194 18.07 -21.57 -2.25
N ARG A 195 16.75 -21.69 -2.32
CA ARG A 195 15.93 -21.39 -3.49
C ARG A 195 15.28 -20.01 -3.33
N SER A 196 15.41 -19.14 -4.32
CA SER A 196 14.92 -17.76 -4.24
C SER A 196 13.42 -17.65 -4.52
N ILE A 197 12.75 -16.78 -3.76
CA ILE A 197 11.40 -16.27 -4.03
C ILE A 197 11.52 -14.77 -4.38
N ILE A 198 10.78 -14.31 -5.38
CA ILE A 198 10.71 -12.88 -5.77
C ILE A 198 9.25 -12.43 -5.92
N TRP A 199 9.00 -11.14 -5.78
CA TRP A 199 7.73 -10.53 -6.18
C TRP A 199 7.62 -10.44 -7.70
N ASP A 200 6.38 -10.37 -8.21
CA ASP A 200 6.10 -10.50 -9.64
C ASP A 200 5.83 -9.19 -10.38
N ASP A 201 5.57 -8.09 -9.66
CA ASP A 201 5.08 -6.81 -10.21
C ASP A 201 6.00 -6.20 -11.29
N MET A 202 7.30 -6.45 -11.18
CA MET A 202 8.30 -5.98 -12.14
C MET A 202 8.36 -6.83 -13.41
N LEU A 203 7.99 -8.11 -13.37
CA LEU A 203 8.17 -9.04 -14.50
C LEU A 203 7.35 -8.66 -15.74
N PRO A 204 6.07 -8.24 -15.65
CA PRO A 204 5.31 -7.79 -16.80
C PRO A 204 5.95 -6.61 -17.55
N ASN A 205 6.73 -5.77 -16.86
CA ASN A 205 7.40 -4.62 -17.48
C ASN A 205 8.63 -5.01 -18.28
N TYR A 206 9.23 -6.14 -17.95
CA TYR A 206 10.50 -6.58 -18.46
C TYR A 206 10.41 -7.96 -19.11
N PRO A 207 9.90 -8.07 -20.37
CA PRO A 207 9.71 -9.34 -21.05
C PRO A 207 10.95 -10.22 -21.17
N LEU A 208 12.15 -9.62 -21.13
CA LEU A 208 13.41 -10.36 -21.12
C LEU A 208 13.55 -11.25 -19.87
N LEU A 209 13.09 -10.77 -18.71
CA LEU A 209 13.18 -11.50 -17.45
C LEU A 209 12.38 -12.80 -17.52
N LEU A 210 11.12 -12.74 -17.97
CA LEU A 210 10.28 -13.94 -18.13
C LEU A 210 10.88 -14.97 -19.08
N LYS A 211 11.65 -14.53 -20.08
CA LYS A 211 12.31 -15.43 -21.04
C LYS A 211 13.54 -16.08 -20.43
N GLU A 212 14.43 -15.30 -19.82
CA GLU A 212 15.80 -15.74 -19.51
C GLU A 212 16.06 -16.10 -18.03
N LEU A 213 15.19 -15.70 -17.09
CA LEU A 213 15.40 -15.98 -15.66
C LEU A 213 15.48 -17.47 -15.34
N SER A 214 16.36 -17.86 -14.42
CA SER A 214 16.47 -19.25 -13.98
C SER A 214 15.13 -19.78 -13.43
N ARG A 215 14.71 -20.96 -13.91
CA ARG A 215 13.40 -21.56 -13.56
C ARG A 215 13.33 -22.17 -12.17
N ASP A 216 14.45 -22.17 -11.44
CA ASP A 216 14.47 -22.51 -10.03
C ASP A 216 14.06 -21.34 -9.12
N ILE A 217 13.67 -20.19 -9.66
CA ILE A 217 13.04 -19.11 -8.90
C ILE A 217 11.54 -19.41 -8.70
N ILE A 218 10.99 -19.06 -7.53
CA ILE A 218 9.55 -19.07 -7.26
C ILE A 218 9.02 -17.64 -7.41
N ILE A 219 7.92 -17.48 -8.14
CA ILE A 219 7.26 -16.18 -8.34
C ILE A 219 6.13 -16.02 -7.31
N ALA A 220 6.24 -15.00 -6.46
CA ALA A 220 5.22 -14.61 -5.51
C ALA A 220 4.31 -13.55 -6.11
N SER A 221 3.13 -13.97 -6.56
CA SER A 221 2.17 -13.06 -7.17
C SER A 221 1.32 -12.38 -6.11
N TRP A 222 1.47 -11.07 -5.94
CA TRP A 222 0.75 -10.33 -4.90
C TRP A 222 -0.43 -9.52 -5.46
N GLN A 223 -1.63 -9.69 -4.90
CA GLN A 223 -2.81 -8.96 -5.34
C GLN A 223 -3.72 -8.68 -4.16
N TYR A 224 -4.00 -7.40 -3.90
CA TYR A 224 -4.75 -6.96 -2.72
C TYR A 224 -6.12 -6.37 -3.06
N HIS A 225 -6.52 -6.43 -4.34
CA HIS A 225 -7.89 -6.14 -4.76
C HIS A 225 -8.86 -7.08 -4.03
N GLN A 226 -10.05 -6.57 -3.71
CA GLN A 226 -11.04 -7.35 -2.98
C GLN A 226 -11.39 -8.66 -3.72
N ASN A 227 -11.56 -8.59 -5.04
CA ASN A 227 -11.81 -9.75 -5.88
C ASN A 227 -10.66 -9.91 -6.86
N VAL A 228 -10.09 -11.11 -6.90
CA VAL A 228 -9.01 -11.48 -7.82
C VAL A 228 -9.44 -12.75 -8.58
N PRO A 229 -10.36 -12.61 -9.56
CA PRO A 229 -10.94 -13.78 -10.22
C PRO A 229 -9.98 -14.42 -11.22
N GLU A 230 -9.19 -13.65 -11.97
CA GLU A 230 -8.24 -14.14 -12.99
C GLU A 230 -7.35 -13.05 -13.61
N PHE A 231 -7.79 -11.79 -13.56
CA PHE A 231 -7.12 -10.67 -14.21
C PHE A 231 -6.70 -9.63 -13.19
N THR A 232 -5.42 -9.26 -13.24
CA THR A 232 -4.90 -8.21 -12.36
C THR A 232 -3.81 -7.40 -13.04
N SER A 233 -3.56 -6.23 -12.47
CA SER A 233 -2.45 -5.37 -12.85
C SER A 233 -1.91 -4.67 -11.63
N TYR A 234 -0.59 -4.49 -11.58
CA TYR A 234 0.11 -3.81 -10.50
C TYR A 234 0.01 -2.29 -10.65
N CYS A 235 0.47 -1.76 -11.80
CA CYS A 235 0.63 -0.32 -11.99
C CYS A 235 0.44 0.19 -13.44
N PHE A 236 0.16 -0.68 -14.43
CA PHE A 236 0.34 -0.36 -15.87
C PHE A 236 -0.87 -0.72 -16.74
N ASN A 237 -2.03 -0.18 -16.37
CA ASN A 237 -3.37 -0.50 -16.90
C ASN A 237 -3.92 -1.82 -16.38
N ALA A 238 -5.23 -1.84 -16.11
CA ALA A 238 -5.97 -3.08 -15.92
C ALA A 238 -5.98 -3.88 -17.23
N THR A 239 -5.14 -4.90 -17.32
CA THR A 239 -5.11 -5.81 -18.46
C THR A 239 -5.84 -7.10 -18.15
N PHE A 240 -6.64 -7.58 -19.10
CA PHE A 240 -7.24 -8.92 -19.05
C PHE A 240 -6.19 -10.00 -19.34
N ARG A 241 -5.21 -10.16 -18.43
CA ARG A 241 -4.14 -11.17 -18.52
C ARG A 241 -4.18 -12.11 -17.33
N ASN A 242 -4.08 -13.40 -17.61
CA ASN A 242 -3.91 -14.44 -16.59
C ASN A 242 -2.40 -14.60 -16.32
N THR A 243 -1.87 -13.76 -15.43
CA THR A 243 -0.42 -13.70 -15.14
C THR A 243 0.11 -14.99 -14.52
N LEU A 244 -0.68 -15.69 -13.71
CA LEU A 244 -0.27 -16.96 -13.11
C LEU A 244 -0.13 -18.08 -14.16
N GLN A 245 -1.04 -18.13 -15.14
CA GLN A 245 -0.91 -19.01 -16.29
C GLN A 245 0.37 -18.71 -17.06
N GLU A 246 0.65 -17.44 -17.36
CA GLU A 246 1.85 -17.04 -18.09
C GLU A 246 3.13 -17.46 -17.37
N PHE A 247 3.20 -17.30 -16.04
CA PHE A 247 4.35 -17.75 -15.24
C PHE A 247 4.50 -19.27 -15.25
N ARG A 248 3.38 -20.01 -15.13
CA ARG A 248 3.40 -21.48 -15.23
C ARG A 248 3.87 -21.94 -16.61
N GLU A 249 3.34 -21.37 -17.68
CA GLU A 249 3.72 -21.70 -19.06
C GLU A 249 5.18 -21.34 -19.36
N ALA A 250 5.69 -20.29 -18.73
CA ALA A 250 7.11 -19.97 -18.75
C ALA A 250 7.97 -20.96 -17.95
N GLY A 251 7.37 -21.81 -17.10
CA GLY A 251 8.04 -22.87 -16.35
C GLY A 251 8.43 -22.49 -14.92
N PHE A 252 7.81 -21.46 -14.34
CA PHE A 252 8.03 -21.08 -12.94
C PHE A 252 7.05 -21.76 -12.01
N ASP A 253 7.52 -22.10 -10.80
CA ASP A 253 6.64 -22.34 -9.68
C ASP A 253 6.09 -21.00 -9.17
N THR A 254 4.82 -20.98 -8.77
CA THR A 254 4.15 -19.76 -8.29
C THR A 254 3.55 -19.95 -6.90
N ILE A 255 3.47 -18.86 -6.15
CA ILE A 255 2.66 -18.74 -4.94
C ILE A 255 1.76 -17.51 -5.07
N VAL A 256 0.59 -17.56 -4.44
CA VAL A 256 -0.32 -16.40 -4.36
C VAL A 256 -0.12 -15.68 -3.04
N ALA A 257 0.01 -14.36 -3.08
CA ALA A 257 0.18 -13.51 -1.91
C ALA A 257 -1.08 -12.67 -1.68
N THR A 258 -1.86 -13.09 -0.68
CA THR A 258 -3.19 -12.55 -0.32
C THR A 258 -3.08 -11.48 0.78
N ALA A 259 -4.16 -10.73 1.03
CA ALA A 259 -4.22 -9.68 2.05
C ALA A 259 -4.94 -10.13 3.33
N ASP A 260 -4.38 -9.88 4.51
CA ASP A 260 -4.98 -10.24 5.81
C ASP A 260 -6.34 -9.56 6.11
N LEU A 261 -6.56 -8.35 5.59
CA LEU A 261 -7.78 -7.58 5.85
C LEU A 261 -8.92 -7.82 4.85
N SER A 262 -8.82 -8.83 3.98
CA SER A 262 -9.87 -9.15 3.03
C SER A 262 -10.12 -10.65 2.90
N TRP A 263 -11.22 -11.15 3.47
CA TRP A 263 -11.57 -12.56 3.32
C TRP A 263 -11.93 -12.90 1.86
N VAL A 264 -12.58 -11.98 1.15
CA VAL A 264 -12.96 -12.14 -0.28
C VAL A 264 -11.72 -12.24 -1.17
N ASN A 265 -10.68 -11.47 -0.87
CA ASN A 265 -9.39 -11.58 -1.57
C ASN A 265 -8.79 -12.97 -1.37
N ASN A 266 -8.79 -13.46 -0.12
CA ASN A 266 -8.25 -14.78 0.18
C ASN A 266 -9.06 -15.89 -0.51
N ASP A 267 -10.38 -15.79 -0.57
CA ASP A 267 -11.21 -16.76 -1.29
C ASP A 267 -10.90 -16.76 -2.79
N THR A 268 -11.08 -15.61 -3.45
CA THR A 268 -10.98 -15.49 -4.91
C THR A 268 -9.56 -15.74 -5.40
N PHE A 269 -8.55 -15.17 -4.74
CA PHE A 269 -7.17 -15.30 -5.18
C PHE A 269 -6.60 -16.69 -4.90
N SER A 270 -6.92 -17.30 -3.75
CA SER A 270 -6.51 -18.69 -3.48
C SER A 270 -7.15 -19.64 -4.48
N SER A 271 -8.42 -19.40 -4.85
CA SER A 271 -9.12 -20.18 -5.87
C SER A 271 -8.49 -20.01 -7.25
N TYR A 272 -8.13 -18.79 -7.65
CA TYR A 272 -7.37 -18.53 -8.88
C TYR A 272 -6.00 -19.24 -8.87
N GLY A 273 -5.21 -19.08 -7.80
CA GLY A 273 -3.93 -19.75 -7.62
C GLY A 273 -4.04 -21.27 -7.71
N ARG A 274 -5.06 -21.87 -7.09
CA ARG A 274 -5.31 -23.31 -7.18
C ARG A 274 -5.62 -23.76 -8.61
N ARG A 275 -6.47 -23.03 -9.34
CA ARG A 275 -6.78 -23.35 -10.75
C ARG A 275 -5.53 -23.28 -11.61
N GLU A 276 -4.66 -22.30 -11.33
CA GLU A 276 -3.42 -22.14 -12.09
C GLU A 276 -2.24 -23.00 -11.60
N GLY A 277 -2.43 -23.84 -10.59
CA GLY A 277 -1.42 -24.76 -10.11
C GLY A 277 -0.34 -24.13 -9.22
N ALA A 278 -0.65 -23.01 -8.56
CA ALA A 278 0.22 -22.42 -7.54
C ALA A 278 0.55 -23.45 -6.45
N MET A 279 1.83 -23.55 -6.08
CA MET A 279 2.30 -24.53 -5.10
C MET A 279 1.99 -24.12 -3.66
N GLY A 280 1.67 -22.85 -3.43
CA GLY A 280 1.55 -22.27 -2.11
C GLY A 280 0.75 -20.97 -2.03
N GLY A 281 0.42 -20.60 -0.79
CA GLY A 281 -0.21 -19.34 -0.43
C GLY A 281 0.61 -18.60 0.63
N LEU A 282 0.65 -17.27 0.53
CA LEU A 282 1.29 -16.34 1.45
C LEU A 282 0.26 -15.30 1.90
N ILE A 283 -0.20 -15.33 3.15
CA ILE A 283 -1.04 -14.23 3.63
C ILE A 283 -0.15 -13.10 4.15
N THR A 284 -0.31 -11.93 3.56
CA THR A 284 0.52 -10.75 3.82
C THR A 284 -0.12 -9.80 4.82
N VAL A 285 0.72 -9.22 5.67
CA VAL A 285 0.38 -8.27 6.73
C VAL A 285 1.35 -7.11 6.64
N TRP A 286 0.90 -6.00 6.05
CA TRP A 286 1.75 -4.83 5.78
C TRP A 286 1.48 -3.67 6.74
N GLU A 287 2.55 -2.96 7.13
CA GLU A 287 2.52 -1.60 7.69
C GLU A 287 1.58 -1.38 8.89
N ARG A 288 1.84 -2.09 9.99
CA ARG A 288 1.04 -1.96 11.21
C ARG A 288 1.52 -0.87 12.18
N ALA A 289 2.46 -0.01 11.79
CA ALA A 289 3.07 0.98 12.69
C ALA A 289 2.06 1.89 13.44
N ARG A 290 0.85 2.07 12.88
CA ARG A 290 -0.27 2.87 13.42
C ARG A 290 -1.58 2.06 13.56
N SER A 291 -1.52 0.74 13.49
CA SER A 291 -2.68 -0.16 13.61
C SER A 291 -2.28 -1.47 14.27
N PHE A 292 -3.18 -2.44 14.37
CA PHE A 292 -2.87 -3.78 14.88
C PHE A 292 -3.09 -4.81 13.78
N GLN A 293 -2.42 -5.95 13.93
CA GLN A 293 -2.65 -7.13 13.08
C GLN A 293 -3.71 -8.07 13.66
N GLU A 294 -4.19 -7.79 14.87
CA GLU A 294 -5.05 -8.73 15.62
C GLU A 294 -6.32 -9.04 14.84
N ARG A 295 -7.01 -8.05 14.29
CA ARG A 295 -8.22 -8.29 13.46
C ARG A 295 -7.95 -9.16 12.22
N GLY A 296 -6.74 -9.08 11.66
CA GLY A 296 -6.32 -9.89 10.52
C GLY A 296 -6.16 -11.37 10.86
N LYS A 297 -5.96 -11.70 12.15
CA LYS A 297 -5.82 -13.09 12.61
C LYS A 297 -7.02 -13.96 12.25
N LEU A 298 -8.23 -13.42 12.22
CA LEU A 298 -9.40 -14.20 11.78
C LEU A 298 -9.26 -14.67 10.32
N THR A 299 -8.86 -13.78 9.41
CA THR A 299 -8.60 -14.14 8.01
C THR A 299 -7.38 -15.05 7.87
N ILE A 300 -6.31 -14.82 8.65
CA ILE A 300 -5.12 -15.69 8.67
C ILE A 300 -5.52 -17.12 9.09
N ALA A 301 -6.31 -17.28 10.15
CA ALA A 301 -6.81 -18.57 10.57
C ALA A 301 -7.65 -19.25 9.47
N ALA A 302 -8.59 -18.52 8.86
CA ALA A 302 -9.42 -19.02 7.77
C ALA A 302 -8.59 -19.48 6.56
N ALA A 303 -7.60 -18.70 6.13
CA ALA A 303 -6.72 -19.07 5.03
C ALA A 303 -5.92 -20.34 5.33
N GLY A 304 -5.41 -20.50 6.55
CA GLY A 304 -4.70 -21.72 6.97
C GLY A 304 -5.59 -22.98 6.94
N LEU A 305 -6.82 -22.87 7.45
CA LEU A 305 -7.82 -23.94 7.40
C LEU A 305 -8.23 -24.30 5.97
N TYR A 306 -8.38 -23.31 5.09
CA TYR A 306 -8.70 -23.53 3.69
C TYR A 306 -7.51 -24.20 2.96
N TRP A 307 -6.31 -23.62 3.04
CA TRP A 307 -5.13 -24.11 2.33
C TRP A 307 -4.65 -25.48 2.77
N SER A 308 -4.90 -25.85 4.03
CA SER A 308 -4.62 -27.19 4.55
C SER A 308 -5.64 -28.24 4.09
N GLY A 309 -6.77 -27.83 3.51
CA GLY A 309 -7.87 -28.71 3.12
C GLY A 309 -8.76 -29.15 4.28
N ARG A 310 -8.64 -28.50 5.45
CA ARG A 310 -9.54 -28.74 6.59
C ARG A 310 -10.95 -28.22 6.31
N ALA A 311 -11.06 -27.06 5.68
CA ALA A 311 -12.29 -26.51 5.14
C ALA A 311 -12.35 -26.70 3.61
N VAL A 312 -13.55 -26.89 3.06
CA VAL A 312 -13.78 -27.08 1.63
C VAL A 312 -13.95 -25.76 0.90
N THR A 313 -14.59 -24.78 1.55
CA THR A 313 -14.80 -23.42 1.04
C THR A 313 -14.17 -22.40 1.98
N PHE A 314 -13.93 -21.18 1.49
CA PHE A 314 -13.41 -20.12 2.34
C PHE A 314 -14.45 -19.66 3.39
N ASP A 315 -15.73 -19.61 3.03
CA ASP A 315 -16.81 -19.29 3.98
C ASP A 315 -16.84 -20.28 5.15
N GLU A 316 -16.77 -21.58 4.86
CA GLU A 316 -16.64 -22.63 5.89
C GLU A 316 -15.38 -22.41 6.73
N ALA A 317 -14.25 -22.08 6.11
CA ALA A 317 -13.00 -21.83 6.82
C ALA A 317 -13.10 -20.63 7.76
N PHE A 318 -13.78 -19.57 7.33
CA PHE A 318 -14.01 -18.35 8.10
C PHE A 318 -14.94 -18.62 9.30
N GLU A 319 -16.03 -19.36 9.09
CA GLU A 319 -16.93 -19.79 10.16
C GLU A 319 -16.23 -20.68 11.19
N MET A 320 -15.43 -21.64 10.71
CA MET A 320 -14.63 -22.52 11.57
C MET A 320 -13.62 -21.73 12.41
N ALA A 321 -12.89 -20.79 11.79
CA ALA A 321 -11.95 -19.93 12.48
C ALA A 321 -12.66 -19.04 13.51
N ALA A 322 -13.79 -18.44 13.15
CA ALA A 322 -14.59 -17.61 14.04
C ALA A 322 -15.05 -18.42 15.26
N LYS A 323 -15.58 -19.63 15.06
CA LYS A 323 -16.02 -20.50 16.15
C LYS A 323 -14.86 -20.96 17.05
N ASP A 324 -13.70 -21.25 16.47
CA ASP A 324 -12.52 -21.68 17.21
C ASP A 324 -11.90 -20.57 18.07
N ILE A 325 -12.01 -19.31 17.62
CA ILE A 325 -11.51 -18.14 18.33
C ILE A 325 -12.53 -17.63 19.37
N PHE A 326 -13.79 -17.49 18.97
CA PHE A 326 -14.84 -16.79 19.72
C PHE A 326 -15.79 -17.72 20.49
N GLY A 327 -15.72 -19.04 20.26
CA GLY A 327 -16.68 -20.01 20.81
C GLY A 327 -18.02 -19.96 20.09
N ASP A 328 -19.12 -20.03 20.85
CA ASP A 328 -20.47 -19.94 20.29
C ASP A 328 -20.74 -18.54 19.73
N ILE A 329 -20.84 -18.45 18.41
CA ILE A 329 -21.04 -17.20 17.68
C ILE A 329 -22.50 -17.08 17.19
N SER A 330 -23.12 -15.92 17.39
CA SER A 330 -24.46 -15.66 16.86
C SER A 330 -24.41 -15.30 15.37
N PRO A 331 -25.50 -15.53 14.60
CA PRO A 331 -25.54 -15.14 13.18
C PRO A 331 -25.27 -13.65 12.94
N GLU A 332 -25.67 -12.77 13.86
CA GLU A 332 -25.45 -11.33 13.78
C GLU A 332 -23.98 -10.99 13.96
N MET A 333 -23.31 -11.62 14.94
CA MET A 333 -21.88 -11.42 15.17
C MET A 333 -21.08 -11.92 13.97
N LEU A 334 -21.38 -13.11 13.46
CA LEU A 334 -20.72 -13.68 12.28
C LEU A 334 -20.91 -12.76 11.05
N SER A 335 -22.12 -12.24 10.83
CA SER A 335 -22.40 -11.28 9.75
C SER A 335 -21.59 -9.99 9.90
N ALA A 336 -21.44 -9.47 11.13
CA ALA A 336 -20.62 -8.30 11.39
C ALA A 336 -19.12 -8.54 11.13
N LEU A 337 -18.61 -9.74 11.45
CA LEU A 337 -17.23 -10.14 11.13
C LEU A 337 -17.00 -10.20 9.62
N PHE A 338 -17.90 -10.85 8.87
CA PHE A 338 -17.85 -10.89 7.42
C PHE A 338 -17.91 -9.49 6.80
N LEU A 339 -18.78 -8.61 7.30
CA LEU A 339 -18.92 -7.25 6.79
C LEU A 339 -17.65 -6.43 7.01
N LEU A 340 -17.05 -6.52 8.20
CA LEU A 340 -15.83 -5.79 8.53
C LEU A 340 -14.65 -6.23 7.66
N LEU A 341 -14.48 -7.54 7.46
CA LEU A 341 -13.37 -8.13 6.71
C LEU A 341 -13.66 -8.31 5.21
N ALA A 342 -14.89 -8.08 4.73
CA ALA A 342 -15.15 -7.99 3.29
C ALA A 342 -14.51 -6.73 2.72
N SER A 343 -14.61 -5.66 3.50
CA SER A 343 -14.34 -4.30 3.08
C SER A 343 -12.86 -3.96 2.82
N GLY A 344 -11.90 -4.85 3.12
CA GLY A 344 -10.49 -4.69 2.72
C GLY A 344 -9.75 -3.46 3.28
N PHE A 345 -10.35 -2.69 4.18
CA PHE A 345 -9.88 -1.34 4.49
C PHE A 345 -8.63 -1.31 5.37
N LYS A 346 -7.60 -0.62 4.86
CA LYS A 346 -6.66 0.11 5.71
C LYS A 346 -7.35 1.40 6.18
N PRO A 347 -7.41 1.71 7.49
CA PRO A 347 -8.07 2.91 7.96
C PRO A 347 -7.42 4.16 7.35
N ASP A 348 -8.26 5.08 6.85
CA ASP A 348 -7.82 6.33 6.27
C ASP A 348 -7.00 7.14 7.29
N GLN A 349 -5.80 7.54 6.88
CA GLN A 349 -4.99 8.41 7.72
C GLN A 349 -5.42 9.86 7.51
N ILE A 350 -6.15 10.40 8.48
CA ILE A 350 -6.47 11.83 8.50
C ILE A 350 -5.25 12.59 9.00
N SER A 351 -4.56 13.24 8.05
CA SER A 351 -3.29 13.92 8.29
C SER A 351 -3.22 15.32 7.67
N SER A 352 -4.22 15.69 6.86
CA SER A 352 -4.29 17.01 6.21
C SER A 352 -5.74 17.39 5.86
N PRO A 353 -6.05 18.68 5.66
CA PRO A 353 -7.37 19.10 5.19
C PRO A 353 -7.80 18.37 3.90
N ALA A 354 -6.88 18.20 2.96
CA ALA A 354 -7.15 17.51 1.70
C ALA A 354 -7.53 16.02 1.91
N SER A 355 -7.04 15.37 2.98
CA SER A 355 -7.41 13.98 3.30
C SER A 355 -8.88 13.80 3.72
N ILE A 356 -9.56 14.87 4.15
CA ILE A 356 -10.99 14.84 4.53
C ILE A 356 -11.88 15.62 3.56
N MET A 357 -11.30 16.44 2.68
CA MET A 357 -12.01 17.18 1.63
C MET A 357 -11.80 16.52 0.26
N ARG A 358 -11.83 15.18 0.23
CA ARG A 358 -11.85 14.38 -0.98
C ARG A 358 -13.08 13.50 -0.97
N HIS A 359 -13.81 13.44 -2.08
CA HIS A 359 -15.11 12.80 -2.14
C HIS A 359 -15.32 12.05 -3.44
N GLN A 360 -16.15 11.00 -3.39
CA GLN A 360 -16.63 10.34 -4.61
C GLN A 360 -17.44 11.38 -5.39
N PHE A 361 -17.54 11.20 -6.71
CA PHE A 361 -18.34 12.09 -7.54
C PHE A 361 -19.79 12.28 -7.03
N MET A 362 -20.35 11.26 -6.37
CA MET A 362 -21.70 11.28 -5.78
C MET A 362 -21.75 11.77 -4.32
N GLY A 363 -20.63 12.26 -3.79
CA GLY A 363 -20.50 12.72 -2.40
C GLY A 363 -20.10 11.61 -1.40
N PRO A 364 -20.24 11.86 -0.08
CA PRO A 364 -19.84 10.94 0.98
C PRO A 364 -20.63 9.61 0.98
N ASN A 365 -19.94 8.50 1.28
CA ASN A 365 -20.53 7.17 1.27
C ASN A 365 -21.29 6.85 2.58
N GLU A 366 -22.59 7.17 2.61
CA GLU A 366 -23.46 6.87 3.77
C GLU A 366 -23.58 5.38 4.06
N SER A 367 -23.52 4.52 3.04
CA SER A 367 -23.61 3.07 3.22
C SER A 367 -22.44 2.57 4.07
N LEU A 368 -21.20 2.94 3.73
CA LEU A 368 -20.01 2.57 4.51
C LEU A 368 -20.07 3.14 5.94
N LEU A 369 -20.57 4.36 6.11
CA LEU A 369 -20.73 4.95 7.45
C LEU A 369 -21.72 4.13 8.29
N ARG A 370 -22.87 3.76 7.74
CA ARG A 370 -23.86 2.92 8.46
C ARG A 370 -23.36 1.51 8.72
N GLN A 371 -22.55 0.94 7.83
CA GLN A 371 -21.89 -0.33 8.07
C GLN A 371 -20.95 -0.25 9.28
N ALA A 372 -20.08 0.77 9.34
CA ALA A 372 -19.17 0.98 10.47
C ALA A 372 -19.90 1.14 11.82
N VAL A 373 -21.03 1.85 11.85
CA VAL A 373 -21.87 1.99 13.06
C VAL A 373 -22.55 0.67 13.43
N THR A 374 -23.07 -0.06 12.45
CA THR A 374 -23.78 -1.34 12.66
C THR A 374 -22.85 -2.38 13.24
N ILE A 375 -21.62 -2.50 12.70
CA ILE A 375 -20.58 -3.40 13.21
C ILE A 375 -20.32 -3.11 14.70
N GLN A 376 -20.15 -1.84 15.08
CA GLN A 376 -19.93 -1.48 16.48
C GLN A 376 -21.11 -1.83 17.37
N THR A 377 -22.34 -1.61 16.90
CA THR A 377 -23.56 -1.90 17.67
C THR A 377 -23.69 -3.40 17.98
N ILE A 378 -23.27 -4.26 17.04
CA ILE A 378 -23.30 -5.70 17.20
C ILE A 378 -22.11 -6.19 18.06
N LEU A 379 -20.90 -5.73 17.77
CA LEU A 379 -19.67 -6.27 18.33
C LEU A 379 -19.31 -5.70 19.71
N ARG A 380 -19.65 -4.44 20.01
CA ARG A 380 -19.25 -3.77 21.26
C ARG A 380 -19.80 -4.48 22.51
N PRO A 381 -21.09 -4.91 22.56
CA PRO A 381 -21.61 -5.65 23.70
C PRO A 381 -20.89 -6.99 23.92
N LYS A 382 -20.44 -7.64 22.84
CA LYS A 382 -19.77 -8.95 22.86
C LYS A 382 -18.36 -8.91 23.44
N LEU A 383 -17.73 -7.74 23.49
CA LEU A 383 -16.40 -7.61 24.08
C LEU A 383 -16.34 -8.06 25.54
N ASN A 384 -17.43 -7.87 26.29
CA ASN A 384 -17.52 -8.25 27.71
C ASN A 384 -17.66 -9.77 27.92
N ASP A 385 -17.95 -10.53 26.86
CA ASP A 385 -18.06 -11.99 26.91
C ASP A 385 -16.65 -12.64 26.97
N TYR A 386 -15.59 -11.87 26.70
CA TYR A 386 -14.21 -12.36 26.62
C TYR A 386 -13.32 -11.78 27.70
N VAL A 387 -12.42 -12.61 28.23
CA VAL A 387 -11.40 -12.18 29.20
C VAL A 387 -10.46 -11.19 28.52
N LYS A 388 -10.29 -10.01 29.12
CA LYS A 388 -9.38 -8.97 28.63
C LYS A 388 -7.96 -9.52 28.43
N GLY A 389 -7.38 -9.26 27.26
CA GLY A 389 -6.05 -9.76 26.87
C GLY A 389 -6.04 -11.16 26.26
N SER A 390 -7.15 -11.91 26.26
CA SER A 390 -7.27 -13.16 25.51
C SER A 390 -7.23 -12.90 23.99
N LEU A 391 -6.92 -13.94 23.20
CA LEU A 391 -6.93 -13.86 21.74
C LEU A 391 -8.25 -13.29 21.20
N ALA A 392 -9.39 -13.84 21.64
CA ALA A 392 -10.71 -13.37 21.23
C ALA A 392 -10.94 -11.89 21.57
N TRP A 393 -10.58 -11.48 22.79
CA TRP A 393 -10.72 -10.09 23.22
C TRP A 393 -9.84 -9.15 22.40
N ASN A 394 -8.57 -9.51 22.14
CA ASN A 394 -7.65 -8.68 21.38
C ASN A 394 -8.13 -8.49 19.93
N ILE A 395 -8.55 -9.58 19.28
CA ILE A 395 -9.09 -9.53 17.91
C ILE A 395 -10.33 -8.62 17.88
N LEU A 396 -11.27 -8.82 18.81
CA LEU A 396 -12.51 -8.04 18.84
C LEU A 396 -12.29 -6.56 19.19
N GLN A 397 -11.34 -6.27 20.09
CA GLN A 397 -10.99 -4.89 20.44
C GLN A 397 -10.35 -4.14 19.26
N ASP A 398 -9.44 -4.77 18.51
CA ASP A 398 -8.88 -4.16 17.28
C ASP A 398 -9.98 -3.93 16.24
N MET A 399 -10.88 -4.90 16.05
CA MET A 399 -12.03 -4.75 15.15
C MET A 399 -12.93 -3.55 15.54
N LEU A 400 -13.16 -3.33 16.83
CA LEU A 400 -13.94 -2.20 17.34
C LEU A 400 -13.20 -0.86 17.17
N ILE A 401 -11.90 -0.82 17.44
CA ILE A 401 -11.04 0.35 17.19
C ILE A 401 -11.08 0.71 15.70
N ASP A 402 -10.96 -0.28 14.81
CA ASP A 402 -11.01 -0.08 13.36
C ASP A 402 -12.39 0.43 12.91
N ALA A 403 -13.48 -0.20 13.34
CA ALA A 403 -14.82 0.24 13.00
C ALA A 403 -15.11 1.67 13.47
N ARG A 404 -14.66 2.03 14.69
CA ARG A 404 -14.78 3.39 15.22
C ARG A 404 -13.91 4.39 14.47
N THR A 405 -12.70 4.00 14.08
CA THR A 405 -11.80 4.80 13.24
C THR A 405 -12.47 5.15 11.90
N ARG A 406 -13.09 4.15 11.24
CA ARG A 406 -13.82 4.33 9.99
C ARG A 406 -15.02 5.25 10.16
N GLU A 407 -15.80 5.08 11.21
CA GLU A 407 -16.95 5.94 11.50
C GLU A 407 -16.51 7.41 11.62
N LEU A 408 -15.50 7.70 12.45
CA LEU A 408 -15.04 9.07 12.65
C LEU A 408 -14.41 9.66 11.38
N SER A 409 -13.72 8.85 10.57
CA SER A 409 -13.17 9.30 9.29
C SER A 409 -14.27 9.68 8.30
N LEU A 410 -15.26 8.81 8.10
CA LEU A 410 -16.39 9.05 7.20
C LEU A 410 -17.27 10.20 7.68
N ARG A 411 -17.48 10.35 9.00
CA ARG A 411 -18.15 11.53 9.58
C ARG A 411 -17.35 12.81 9.32
N SER A 412 -16.02 12.76 9.40
CA SER A 412 -15.15 13.90 9.12
C SER A 412 -15.27 14.33 7.66
N GLN A 413 -15.20 13.37 6.73
CA GLN A 413 -15.38 13.63 5.30
C GLN A 413 -16.78 14.18 5.00
N LYS A 414 -17.83 13.60 5.59
CA LYS A 414 -19.20 14.09 5.45
C LYS A 414 -19.40 15.50 6.00
N ALA A 415 -18.85 15.80 7.17
CA ALA A 415 -18.90 17.12 7.77
C ALA A 415 -18.20 18.15 6.87
N ALA A 416 -16.99 17.83 6.39
CA ALA A 416 -16.24 18.68 5.46
C ALA A 416 -17.00 18.92 4.14
N TYR A 417 -17.56 17.87 3.54
CA TYR A 417 -18.42 17.98 2.35
C TYR A 417 -19.59 18.94 2.59
N ARG A 418 -20.34 18.74 3.68
CA ARG A 418 -21.49 19.60 4.00
C ARG A 418 -21.08 21.07 4.19
N MET A 419 -19.93 21.32 4.84
CA MET A 419 -19.39 22.68 4.96
C MET A 419 -19.04 23.30 3.59
N LEU A 420 -18.35 22.56 2.72
CA LEU A 420 -18.00 23.00 1.36
C LEU A 420 -19.24 23.35 0.53
N HIS A 421 -20.33 22.60 0.72
CA HIS A 421 -21.59 22.79 0.02
C HIS A 421 -22.61 23.68 0.75
N ARG A 422 -22.21 24.35 1.85
CA ARG A 422 -23.09 25.20 2.67
C ARG A 422 -24.37 24.49 3.15
N ILE A 423 -24.26 23.22 3.50
CA ILE A 423 -25.33 22.38 4.03
C ILE A 423 -25.16 22.26 5.54
N ASP A 424 -26.23 22.49 6.31
CA ASP A 424 -26.19 22.31 7.77
C ASP A 424 -25.82 20.89 8.15
N GLY A 425 -24.94 20.71 9.14
CA GLY A 425 -24.47 19.39 9.55
C GLY A 425 -23.64 19.40 10.82
N GLU A 426 -23.13 18.22 11.16
CA GLU A 426 -22.16 18.05 12.23
C GLU A 426 -20.89 18.88 11.96
N LYS A 427 -20.33 19.50 13.00
CA LYS A 427 -19.08 20.25 12.93
C LYS A 427 -17.87 19.33 13.14
N LEU A 428 -16.77 19.61 12.45
CA LEU A 428 -15.52 18.87 12.60
C LEU A 428 -14.97 18.95 14.05
N SER A 429 -15.19 20.08 14.74
CA SER A 429 -14.84 20.31 16.14
C SER A 429 -15.63 19.46 17.12
N CYS A 430 -16.84 19.01 16.76
CA CYS A 430 -17.56 18.01 17.55
C CYS A 430 -16.88 16.64 17.42
N ILE A 431 -16.58 16.21 16.20
CA ILE A 431 -15.88 14.94 15.92
C ILE A 431 -14.48 14.94 16.58
N ALA A 432 -13.77 16.06 16.53
CA ALA A 432 -12.45 16.22 17.14
C ALA A 432 -12.42 15.94 18.65
N LYS A 433 -13.54 16.12 19.37
CA LYS A 433 -13.65 15.79 20.79
C LYS A 433 -13.76 14.30 21.06
N GLU A 434 -14.22 13.51 20.08
CA GLU A 434 -14.36 12.05 20.20
C GLU A 434 -13.05 11.31 19.87
N VAL A 435 -12.19 11.90 19.03
CA VAL A 435 -10.91 11.30 18.58
C VAL A 435 -10.00 10.89 19.76
N PRO A 436 -9.78 11.71 20.82
CA PRO A 436 -8.96 11.30 21.95
C PRO A 436 -9.44 10.03 22.66
N GLY A 437 -10.76 9.80 22.73
CA GLY A 437 -11.34 8.60 23.34
C GLY A 437 -11.00 7.34 22.55
N LEU A 438 -11.16 7.38 21.22
CA LEU A 438 -10.75 6.28 20.32
C LEU A 438 -9.26 5.93 20.50
N PHE A 439 -8.39 6.95 20.48
CA PHE A 439 -6.95 6.70 20.60
C PHE A 439 -6.51 6.29 22.00
N ALA A 440 -7.25 6.65 23.06
CA ALA A 440 -6.99 6.13 24.40
C ALA A 440 -7.14 4.60 24.45
N GLU A 441 -8.21 4.06 23.87
CA GLU A 441 -8.43 2.61 23.75
C GLU A 441 -7.30 1.93 22.96
N ALA A 442 -6.88 2.53 21.83
CA ALA A 442 -5.79 2.00 21.01
C ALA A 442 -4.42 2.05 21.73
N ILE A 443 -4.10 3.16 22.42
CA ILE A 443 -2.84 3.30 23.15
C ILE A 443 -2.76 2.29 24.31
N GLU A 444 -3.87 2.06 25.02
CA GLU A 444 -3.94 1.05 26.09
C GLU A 444 -3.65 -0.35 25.52
N MET A 445 -4.35 -0.74 24.45
CA MET A 445 -4.14 -2.03 23.78
C MET A 445 -2.70 -2.17 23.26
N CYS A 446 -2.14 -1.11 22.68
CA CYS A 446 -0.75 -1.09 22.22
C CYS A 446 0.24 -1.35 23.36
N GLY A 447 0.01 -0.79 24.55
CA GLY A 447 0.87 -1.02 25.70
C GLY A 447 0.81 -2.43 26.27
N ALA A 448 -0.28 -3.15 26.03
CA ALA A 448 -0.43 -4.54 26.47
C ALA A 448 0.19 -5.54 25.48
N LEU A 449 0.20 -5.22 24.19
CA LEU A 449 0.54 -6.18 23.14
C LEU A 449 1.88 -5.93 22.46
N ARG A 450 2.38 -4.70 22.44
CA ARG A 450 3.45 -4.30 21.53
C ARG A 450 4.61 -3.63 22.26
N HIS A 451 5.73 -3.53 21.55
CA HIS A 451 6.88 -2.78 22.03
C HIS A 451 6.52 -1.30 22.34
N GLU A 452 7.08 -0.73 23.41
CA GLU A 452 6.72 0.60 23.93
C GLU A 452 6.82 1.72 22.87
N CYS A 453 7.80 1.62 21.96
CA CYS A 453 8.00 2.61 20.89
C CYS A 453 6.82 2.72 19.92
N ALA A 454 5.95 1.71 19.84
CA ALA A 454 4.77 1.74 18.99
C ALA A 454 3.72 2.76 19.47
N LYS A 455 3.64 3.04 20.77
CA LYS A 455 2.65 3.98 21.34
C LYS A 455 2.79 5.39 20.78
N GLU A 456 4.01 5.83 20.53
CA GLU A 456 4.29 7.18 20.02
C GLU A 456 3.62 7.42 18.65
N ASN A 457 3.52 6.38 17.82
CA ASN A 457 2.85 6.47 16.52
C ASN A 457 1.34 6.71 16.66
N PHE A 458 0.69 6.07 17.64
CA PHE A 458 -0.74 6.30 17.93
C PHE A 458 -0.97 7.71 18.48
N ILE A 459 -0.10 8.19 19.38
CA ILE A 459 -0.16 9.55 19.92
C ILE A 459 -0.02 10.60 18.80
N LYS A 460 0.99 10.46 17.94
CA LYS A 460 1.18 11.36 16.78
C LYS A 460 -0.02 11.34 15.84
N SER A 461 -0.61 10.17 15.61
CA SER A 461 -1.79 10.01 14.75
C SER A 461 -3.01 10.72 15.35
N ARG A 462 -3.25 10.57 16.65
CA ARG A 462 -4.30 11.30 17.38
C ARG A 462 -4.16 12.81 17.21
N ASP A 463 -2.97 13.33 17.50
CA ASP A 463 -2.73 14.78 17.51
C ASP A 463 -2.83 15.36 16.09
N SER A 464 -2.29 14.67 15.09
CA SER A 464 -2.41 15.03 13.67
C SER A 464 -3.88 15.08 13.23
N TRP A 465 -4.69 14.10 13.63
CA TRP A 465 -6.11 14.04 13.28
C TRP A 465 -6.88 15.20 13.92
N VAL A 466 -6.75 15.41 15.23
CA VAL A 466 -7.43 16.51 15.94
C VAL A 466 -7.08 17.86 15.33
N ASN A 467 -5.78 18.11 15.11
CA ASN A 467 -5.30 19.36 14.51
C ASN A 467 -5.84 19.55 13.09
N THR A 468 -5.92 18.48 12.31
CA THR A 468 -6.48 18.51 10.95
C THR A 468 -7.94 18.93 10.96
N LEU A 469 -8.78 18.35 11.83
CA LEU A 469 -10.20 18.69 11.92
C LEU A 469 -10.42 20.15 12.31
N LEU A 470 -9.75 20.60 13.38
CA LEU A 470 -9.91 21.96 13.90
C LEU A 470 -9.38 23.01 12.91
N SER A 471 -8.22 22.75 12.30
CA SER A 471 -7.65 23.68 11.32
C SER A 471 -8.49 23.75 10.05
N THR A 472 -9.05 22.62 9.58
CA THR A 472 -9.92 22.60 8.41
C THR A 472 -11.20 23.39 8.66
N GLU A 473 -11.86 23.18 9.79
CA GLU A 473 -13.08 23.93 10.13
C GLU A 473 -12.84 25.43 10.18
N LYS A 474 -11.78 25.84 10.89
CA LYS A 474 -11.39 27.24 10.99
C LYS A 474 -11.16 27.85 9.61
N ARG A 475 -10.38 27.19 8.77
CA ARG A 475 -10.03 27.70 7.43
C ARG A 475 -11.25 27.77 6.49
N LEU A 476 -12.16 26.80 6.56
CA LEU A 476 -13.40 26.88 5.78
C LEU A 476 -14.32 28.01 6.25
N ALA A 477 -14.35 28.29 7.56
CA ALA A 477 -15.12 29.41 8.13
C ALA A 477 -14.53 30.78 7.79
N GLU A 478 -13.22 30.89 7.58
CA GLU A 478 -12.53 32.12 7.18
C GLU A 478 -12.71 32.47 5.69
N HIS A 479 -13.47 31.68 4.92
CA HIS A 479 -13.77 31.90 3.50
C HIS A 479 -12.54 32.03 2.58
N HIS A 480 -11.42 31.39 2.95
CA HIS A 480 -10.24 31.31 2.08
C HIS A 480 -10.58 30.79 0.69
N THR A 481 -9.82 31.23 -0.31
CA THR A 481 -9.96 30.71 -1.67
C THR A 481 -9.83 29.18 -1.71
N LEU A 482 -10.81 28.52 -2.32
CA LEU A 482 -10.89 27.08 -2.50
C LEU A 482 -10.61 26.73 -3.96
N CYS A 483 -9.75 25.75 -4.20
CA CYS A 483 -9.61 25.10 -5.50
C CYS A 483 -10.32 23.74 -5.45
N ARG A 484 -11.28 23.52 -6.33
CA ARG A 484 -11.91 22.22 -6.55
C ARG A 484 -11.36 21.62 -7.84
N VAL A 485 -10.88 20.39 -7.76
CA VAL A 485 -10.39 19.62 -8.91
C VAL A 485 -11.19 18.34 -9.02
N MET A 486 -11.77 18.09 -10.19
CA MET A 486 -12.47 16.86 -10.53
C MET A 486 -11.52 15.98 -11.33
N PHE A 487 -11.06 14.89 -10.71
CA PHE A 487 -10.17 13.92 -11.30
C PHE A 487 -10.96 12.74 -11.89
N CYS A 488 -10.35 12.07 -12.86
CA CYS A 488 -10.79 10.81 -13.43
C CYS A 488 -9.60 9.84 -13.53
N LEU A 489 -9.71 8.68 -12.89
CA LEU A 489 -8.79 7.55 -13.02
C LEU A 489 -9.52 6.41 -13.74
N PRO A 490 -9.59 6.42 -15.09
CA PRO A 490 -10.38 5.46 -15.85
C PRO A 490 -9.93 4.01 -15.65
N LEU A 491 -8.68 3.81 -15.22
CA LEU A 491 -8.08 2.52 -14.96
C LEU A 491 -8.13 2.13 -13.47
N THR A 492 -8.84 2.89 -12.62
CA THR A 492 -9.01 2.68 -11.17
C THR A 492 -7.72 2.68 -10.33
N TYR A 493 -6.57 2.80 -10.99
CA TYR A 493 -5.25 2.93 -10.39
C TYR A 493 -4.39 3.79 -11.31
N GLY A 494 -3.69 4.77 -10.73
CA GLY A 494 -2.70 5.59 -11.42
C GLY A 494 -1.75 6.22 -10.40
N ASN A 495 -0.45 6.15 -10.66
CA ASN A 495 0.57 6.74 -9.80
C ASN A 495 1.28 7.85 -10.56
N MET A 496 0.61 9.02 -10.64
CA MET A 496 1.11 10.17 -11.39
C MET A 496 1.26 11.40 -10.52
N LEU A 497 2.50 11.91 -10.53
CA LEU A 497 2.82 13.15 -9.86
C LEU A 497 2.10 14.28 -10.59
N THR A 498 1.06 14.80 -9.96
CA THR A 498 0.29 15.93 -10.47
C THR A 498 0.65 17.17 -9.68
N ARG A 499 1.03 18.24 -10.37
CA ARG A 499 1.27 19.58 -9.81
C ARG A 499 0.25 20.53 -10.38
N ILE A 500 -0.35 21.34 -9.52
CA ILE A 500 -1.32 22.37 -9.92
C ILE A 500 -0.83 23.69 -9.38
N THR A 501 -0.69 24.67 -10.28
CA THR A 501 -0.23 26.02 -9.96
C THR A 501 -1.27 27.02 -10.46
N ALA A 502 -1.74 27.90 -9.58
CA ALA A 502 -2.62 29.00 -9.94
C ALA A 502 -1.81 30.30 -10.11
N TYR A 503 -2.30 31.22 -10.93
CA TYR A 503 -1.62 32.48 -11.20
C TYR A 503 -2.55 33.68 -11.00
N TYR A 504 -1.94 34.80 -10.58
CA TYR A 504 -2.55 36.13 -10.56
C TYR A 504 -1.52 37.16 -11.03
N GLY A 505 -1.73 37.72 -12.22
CA GLY A 505 -0.70 38.43 -12.95
C GLY A 505 0.55 37.54 -13.08
N ASP A 506 1.69 38.07 -12.64
CA ASP A 506 2.98 37.35 -12.69
C ASP A 506 3.24 36.45 -11.46
N LYS A 507 2.32 36.43 -10.48
CA LYS A 507 2.51 35.65 -9.24
C LYS A 507 2.03 34.22 -9.43
N ALA A 508 2.94 33.25 -9.30
CA ALA A 508 2.63 31.82 -9.24
C ALA A 508 2.34 31.38 -7.78
N ILE A 509 1.28 30.61 -7.59
CA ILE A 509 0.83 30.09 -6.28
C ILE A 509 0.65 28.57 -6.40
N PRO A 510 1.50 27.76 -5.73
CA PRO A 510 1.32 26.32 -5.69
C PRO A 510 -0.01 25.98 -5.01
N VAL A 511 -0.85 25.20 -5.70
CA VAL A 511 -2.11 24.69 -5.14
C VAL A 511 -1.84 23.35 -4.45
N THR A 512 -1.21 22.42 -5.17
CA THR A 512 -0.92 21.08 -4.68
C THR A 512 0.13 20.39 -5.55
N ALA A 513 0.80 19.39 -4.99
CA ALA A 513 1.72 18.49 -5.68
C ALA A 513 1.64 17.10 -5.04
N GLY A 514 1.36 16.06 -5.83
CA GLY A 514 1.29 14.69 -5.32
C GLY A 514 0.53 13.74 -6.24
N ASN A 515 0.33 12.52 -5.74
CA ASN A 515 -0.47 11.48 -6.40
C ASN A 515 -1.88 11.51 -5.81
N PHE A 516 -2.89 11.83 -6.61
CA PHE A 516 -4.27 12.00 -6.14
C PHE A 516 -5.13 10.79 -6.45
N LYS A 517 -5.74 10.22 -5.41
CA LYS A 517 -6.65 9.07 -5.43
C LYS A 517 -7.76 9.31 -4.40
N ILE A 518 -8.86 8.58 -4.48
CA ILE A 518 -9.96 8.75 -3.52
C ILE A 518 -9.75 7.97 -2.21
N SER A 519 -9.27 6.74 -2.28
CA SER A 519 -8.84 5.95 -1.12
C SER A 519 -7.88 4.84 -1.53
N ASN A 520 -7.25 4.21 -0.53
CA ASN A 520 -6.44 3.01 -0.72
C ASN A 520 -7.26 1.70 -0.50
N GLY A 521 -8.59 1.75 -0.63
CA GLY A 521 -9.49 0.63 -0.34
C GLY A 521 -10.65 0.53 -1.34
N TYR A 522 -11.84 0.15 -0.87
CA TYR A 522 -13.03 -0.09 -1.73
C TYR A 522 -13.41 1.04 -2.69
N GLU A 523 -13.06 2.28 -2.37
CA GLU A 523 -13.41 3.41 -3.23
C GLU A 523 -12.49 3.51 -4.46
N MET A 524 -11.44 2.66 -4.57
CA MET A 524 -10.60 2.53 -5.76
C MET A 524 -11.41 2.24 -7.03
N TYR A 525 -12.60 1.66 -6.92
CA TYR A 525 -13.48 1.40 -8.08
C TYR A 525 -14.22 2.64 -8.60
N THR A 526 -14.03 3.82 -7.98
CA THR A 526 -14.58 5.07 -8.52
C THR A 526 -13.55 5.78 -9.38
N ALA A 527 -13.82 5.83 -10.69
CA ALA A 527 -12.97 6.54 -11.63
C ALA A 527 -13.02 8.05 -11.37
N HIS A 528 -14.22 8.61 -11.19
CA HIS A 528 -14.40 10.04 -10.93
C HIS A 528 -14.46 10.37 -9.44
N PHE A 529 -13.66 11.35 -9.06
CA PHE A 529 -13.61 11.86 -7.69
C PHE A 529 -13.16 13.32 -7.68
N GLU A 530 -13.38 13.97 -6.55
CA GLU A 530 -13.01 15.37 -6.38
C GLU A 530 -12.12 15.59 -5.16
N TRP A 531 -11.24 16.56 -5.28
CA TRP A 531 -10.41 17.07 -4.20
C TRP A 531 -10.61 18.58 -4.07
N PHE A 532 -10.65 19.04 -2.82
CA PHE A 532 -10.64 20.45 -2.50
C PHE A 532 -9.35 20.83 -1.80
N PHE A 533 -8.76 21.94 -2.24
CA PHE A 533 -7.56 22.52 -1.67
C PHE A 533 -7.89 23.91 -1.15
N ILE A 534 -7.51 24.19 0.10
CA ILE A 534 -7.61 25.53 0.67
C ILE A 534 -6.31 26.26 0.41
N LEU A 535 -6.37 27.41 -0.25
CA LEU A 535 -5.20 28.22 -0.59
C LEU A 535 -4.83 29.16 0.56
N PRO A 536 -3.57 29.63 0.65
CA PRO A 536 -3.05 30.36 1.82
C PRO A 536 -3.49 31.82 1.90
N ALA A 537 -4.09 32.37 0.84
CA ALA A 537 -4.58 33.73 0.80
C ALA A 537 -5.72 33.83 -0.23
N ASP A 538 -6.55 34.86 -0.08
CA ASP A 538 -7.53 35.20 -1.10
C ASP A 538 -6.85 35.82 -2.31
N PHE A 539 -7.11 35.25 -3.48
CA PHE A 539 -6.68 35.86 -4.73
C PHE A 539 -7.63 35.48 -5.88
N LYS A 540 -7.59 36.32 -6.90
CA LYS A 540 -8.36 36.12 -8.12
C LYS A 540 -7.49 35.32 -9.07
N ALA A 541 -7.71 34.01 -9.19
CA ALA A 541 -6.97 33.22 -10.15
C ALA A 541 -7.37 33.67 -11.57
N ASP A 542 -6.41 34.16 -12.36
CA ASP A 542 -6.63 34.47 -13.79
C ASP A 542 -6.19 33.34 -14.71
N ARG A 543 -5.28 32.49 -14.24
CA ARG A 543 -4.80 31.32 -14.96
C ARG A 543 -4.51 30.17 -14.02
N VAL A 544 -4.52 28.96 -14.56
CA VAL A 544 -4.09 27.75 -13.86
C VAL A 544 -3.32 26.85 -14.80
N LYS A 545 -2.24 26.25 -14.30
CA LYS A 545 -1.45 25.25 -14.99
C LYS A 545 -1.55 23.93 -14.22
N ILE A 546 -1.93 22.89 -14.95
CA ILE A 546 -1.94 21.50 -14.47
C ILE A 546 -0.80 20.80 -15.17
N GLU A 547 0.07 20.16 -14.40
CA GLU A 547 1.24 19.43 -14.88
C GLU A 547 1.21 18.03 -14.31
N THR A 548 1.47 17.03 -15.14
CA THR A 548 1.51 15.63 -14.72
C THR A 548 2.75 14.95 -15.30
N GLY A 549 3.27 13.95 -14.60
CA GLY A 549 4.32 13.07 -15.07
C GLY A 549 4.22 11.72 -14.36
N GLY A 550 4.87 10.70 -14.91
CA GLY A 550 4.86 9.35 -14.35
C GLY A 550 4.25 8.30 -15.28
N PHE A 551 3.78 7.20 -14.68
CA PHE A 551 3.17 6.08 -15.40
C PHE A 551 1.66 6.26 -15.50
N THR A 552 1.07 5.87 -16.65
CA THR A 552 -0.38 5.84 -16.91
C THR A 552 -1.08 7.19 -16.73
N GLY A 553 -1.63 7.75 -17.80
CA GLY A 553 -2.22 9.07 -17.72
C GLY A 553 -3.38 9.26 -16.72
N ILE A 554 -3.64 10.51 -16.34
CA ILE A 554 -4.69 10.94 -15.39
C ILE A 554 -5.69 11.79 -16.15
N GLY A 555 -6.96 11.63 -15.85
CA GLY A 555 -8.01 12.51 -16.32
C GLY A 555 -8.22 13.68 -15.35
N VAL A 556 -8.39 14.88 -15.89
CA VAL A 556 -9.01 15.99 -15.17
C VAL A 556 -10.28 16.38 -15.94
N SER A 557 -11.42 16.24 -15.28
CA SER A 557 -12.72 16.64 -15.82
C SER A 557 -12.92 18.15 -15.73
N PHE A 558 -12.57 18.74 -14.58
CA PHE A 558 -12.82 20.16 -14.36
C PHE A 558 -11.94 20.69 -13.23
N ILE A 559 -11.67 21.99 -13.26
CA ILE A 559 -11.00 22.71 -12.17
C ILE A 559 -11.66 24.07 -12.01
N ASN A 560 -11.90 24.52 -10.78
CA ASN A 560 -12.37 25.87 -10.54
C ASN A 560 -11.89 26.40 -9.19
N PHE A 561 -11.94 27.72 -9.06
CA PHE A 561 -11.61 28.42 -7.82
C PHE A 561 -12.84 29.16 -7.30
N THR A 562 -13.09 29.11 -6.00
CA THR A 562 -14.15 29.88 -5.33
C THR A 562 -13.53 30.81 -4.30
N CYS A 563 -13.90 32.09 -4.34
CA CYS A 563 -13.48 33.13 -3.39
C CYS A 563 -14.71 33.98 -3.03
N GLY A 564 -15.24 33.82 -1.82
CA GLY A 564 -16.52 34.42 -1.43
C GLY A 564 -17.66 33.93 -2.33
N ASP A 565 -18.38 34.86 -2.98
CA ASP A 565 -19.47 34.57 -3.91
C ASP A 565 -19.06 34.55 -5.39
N LYS A 566 -17.75 34.61 -5.66
CA LYS A 566 -17.19 34.56 -7.00
C LYS A 566 -16.60 33.19 -7.29
N ARG A 567 -16.78 32.74 -8.52
CA ARG A 567 -16.18 31.52 -9.05
C ARG A 567 -15.34 31.84 -10.28
N TYR A 568 -14.16 31.27 -10.37
CA TYR A 568 -13.26 31.40 -11.50
C TYR A 568 -13.21 30.05 -12.21
N VAL A 569 -13.69 30.02 -13.44
CA VAL A 569 -13.84 28.80 -14.24
C VAL A 569 -13.02 28.89 -15.52
N PRO A 570 -12.57 27.75 -16.08
CA PRO A 570 -11.86 27.72 -17.35
C PRO A 570 -12.64 28.44 -18.47
N GLU A 571 -11.92 29.27 -19.24
CA GLU A 571 -12.48 29.98 -20.38
C GLU A 571 -11.82 29.54 -21.69
N ASN A 572 -10.49 29.59 -21.75
CA ASN A 572 -9.71 29.21 -22.93
C ASN A 572 -8.51 28.36 -22.53
N ILE A 573 -8.05 27.53 -23.46
CA ILE A 573 -6.75 26.86 -23.37
C ILE A 573 -5.70 27.85 -23.87
N ILE A 574 -4.73 28.17 -23.01
CA ILE A 574 -3.60 29.05 -23.34
C ILE A 574 -2.52 28.24 -24.06
N ALA A 575 -2.15 27.10 -23.47
CA ALA A 575 -1.10 26.24 -23.98
C ALA A 575 -1.28 24.80 -23.53
N THR A 576 -0.76 23.88 -24.34
CA THR A 576 -0.60 22.47 -23.99
C THR A 576 0.84 22.05 -24.25
N ALA A 577 1.38 21.15 -23.42
CA ALA A 577 2.69 20.54 -23.65
C ALA A 577 2.64 19.03 -23.38
N GLY A 578 3.44 18.25 -24.09
CA GLY A 578 3.46 16.79 -23.96
C GLY A 578 2.26 16.11 -24.61
N LYS A 579 1.89 14.91 -24.11
CA LYS A 579 0.73 14.14 -24.57
C LYS A 579 -0.51 14.58 -23.79
N VAL A 580 -1.44 15.27 -24.43
CA VAL A 580 -2.72 15.68 -23.84
C VAL A 580 -3.84 15.36 -24.83
N ALA A 581 -4.81 14.53 -24.43
CA ALA A 581 -5.98 14.20 -25.23
C ALA A 581 -7.21 14.96 -24.74
N ASP A 582 -8.00 15.44 -25.70
CA ASP A 582 -9.25 16.19 -25.50
C ASP A 582 -9.15 17.36 -24.50
N PRO A 583 -8.16 18.27 -24.62
CA PRO A 583 -7.95 19.33 -23.64
C PRO A 583 -9.13 20.29 -23.50
N SER A 584 -10.01 20.37 -24.51
CA SER A 584 -11.24 21.18 -24.47
C SER A 584 -12.27 20.64 -23.49
N TYR A 585 -12.21 19.38 -23.08
CA TYR A 585 -13.17 18.81 -22.12
C TYR A 585 -13.08 19.46 -20.73
N ILE A 586 -11.90 19.97 -20.34
CA ILE A 586 -11.74 20.73 -19.09
C ILE A 586 -12.51 22.06 -19.08
N LEU A 587 -12.90 22.60 -20.25
CA LEU A 587 -13.57 23.90 -20.33
C LEU A 587 -15.02 23.88 -19.85
N ALA A 588 -15.61 22.69 -19.67
CA ALA A 588 -16.98 22.53 -19.23
C ALA A 588 -17.06 21.55 -18.05
N GLU A 589 -17.90 21.89 -17.08
CA GLU A 589 -18.16 21.04 -15.91
C GLU A 589 -19.06 19.86 -16.31
N THR A 590 -18.43 18.79 -16.83
CA THR A 590 -19.09 17.57 -17.31
C THR A 590 -18.38 16.31 -16.80
N ASP A 591 -18.88 15.13 -17.17
CA ASP A 591 -18.27 13.82 -16.87
C ASP A 591 -17.15 13.42 -17.86
N THR A 592 -16.97 14.19 -18.94
CA THR A 592 -15.82 14.05 -19.84
C THR A 592 -14.54 14.52 -19.15
N PHE A 593 -13.37 14.10 -19.65
CA PHE A 593 -12.09 14.46 -19.03
C PHE A 593 -10.98 14.67 -20.06
N CYS A 594 -10.15 15.68 -19.81
CA CYS A 594 -8.86 15.84 -20.48
C CYS A 594 -7.89 14.82 -19.92
N TYR A 595 -7.27 14.02 -20.78
CA TYR A 595 -6.35 12.97 -20.37
C TYR A 595 -4.90 13.39 -20.59
N PHE A 596 -4.07 13.29 -19.56
CA PHE A 596 -2.66 13.68 -19.59
C PHE A 596 -1.78 12.43 -19.63
N GLY A 597 -0.95 12.26 -20.66
CA GLY A 597 -0.02 11.13 -20.80
C GLY A 597 -0.48 10.00 -21.71
N SER A 598 0.25 8.88 -21.71
CA SER A 598 -0.12 7.71 -22.51
C SER A 598 -1.22 6.89 -21.81
N GLN A 599 -2.16 6.39 -22.60
CA GLN A 599 -3.13 5.38 -22.18
C GLN A 599 -2.49 3.99 -22.08
N ASP A 600 -1.28 3.80 -22.59
CA ASP A 600 -0.49 2.59 -22.41
C ASP A 600 0.55 2.79 -21.31
N GLY A 601 0.26 2.24 -20.12
CA GLY A 601 1.17 2.24 -18.99
C GLY A 601 2.48 1.50 -19.26
N PHE A 602 2.43 0.40 -20.02
CA PHE A 602 3.61 -0.41 -20.33
C PHE A 602 4.52 0.30 -21.34
N GLU A 603 3.96 1.01 -22.33
CA GLU A 603 4.72 1.88 -23.23
C GLU A 603 5.53 2.90 -22.42
N THR A 604 4.84 3.62 -21.53
CA THR A 604 5.45 4.68 -20.72
C THR A 604 6.50 4.11 -19.76
N ALA A 605 6.23 2.95 -19.16
CA ALA A 605 7.15 2.30 -18.24
C ALA A 605 8.45 1.81 -18.89
N ARG A 606 8.39 1.46 -20.18
CA ARG A 606 9.55 0.96 -20.93
C ARG A 606 10.34 2.09 -21.62
N ASP A 607 9.80 3.30 -21.69
CA ASP A 607 10.48 4.46 -22.27
C ASP A 607 10.68 5.57 -21.23
N ARG A 608 11.91 5.69 -20.73
CA ARG A 608 12.30 6.75 -19.78
C ARG A 608 12.06 8.16 -20.27
N LYS A 609 12.15 8.40 -21.57
CA LYS A 609 11.87 9.73 -22.13
C LYS A 609 10.38 10.03 -22.05
N ALA A 610 9.53 9.04 -22.35
CA ALA A 610 8.08 9.15 -22.20
C ALA A 610 7.71 9.33 -20.72
N PHE A 611 8.34 8.58 -19.83
CA PHE A 611 8.13 8.66 -18.39
C PHE A 611 8.50 10.03 -17.81
N ASN A 612 9.69 10.55 -18.15
CA ASN A 612 10.16 11.86 -17.67
C ASN A 612 9.48 13.05 -18.38
N ALA A 613 8.64 12.79 -19.38
CA ALA A 613 7.93 13.84 -20.07
C ALA A 613 6.87 14.46 -19.14
N THR A 614 6.90 15.78 -19.02
CA THR A 614 5.81 16.51 -18.38
C THR A 614 4.69 16.74 -19.40
N HIS A 615 3.47 16.46 -18.99
CA HIS A 615 2.26 16.75 -19.75
C HIS A 615 1.51 17.86 -19.05
N SER A 616 1.11 18.91 -19.77
CA SER A 616 0.51 20.06 -19.13
C SER A 616 -0.55 20.75 -19.96
N VAL A 617 -1.51 21.34 -19.26
CA VAL A 617 -2.51 22.27 -19.80
C VAL A 617 -2.46 23.54 -18.97
N GLU A 618 -2.36 24.67 -19.65
CA GLU A 618 -2.53 26.00 -19.06
C GLU A 618 -3.83 26.62 -19.57
N LEU A 619 -4.64 27.14 -18.65
CA LEU A 619 -5.98 27.66 -18.91
C LEU A 619 -6.08 29.11 -18.46
N SER A 620 -6.79 29.94 -19.22
CA SER A 620 -7.31 31.20 -18.70
C SER A 620 -8.59 30.94 -17.92
N LEU A 621 -8.81 31.74 -16.89
CA LEU A 621 -9.99 31.68 -16.05
C LEU A 621 -10.82 32.94 -16.22
N LYS A 622 -12.14 32.78 -16.30
CA LYS A 622 -13.08 33.90 -16.23
C LYS A 622 -13.83 33.90 -14.92
N GLU A 623 -14.14 35.10 -14.45
CA GLU A 623 -15.01 35.30 -13.28
C GLU A 623 -16.48 35.07 -13.68
N ILE A 624 -17.18 34.23 -12.93
CA ILE A 624 -18.63 34.09 -12.93
C ILE A 624 -19.16 34.31 -11.51
N ARG A 625 -20.44 34.70 -11.39
CA ARG A 625 -21.12 34.74 -10.09
C ARG A 625 -21.64 33.35 -9.76
N ASN A 626 -21.48 32.94 -8.51
CA ASN A 626 -22.04 31.68 -7.98
C ASN A 626 -23.56 31.66 -8.04
#